data_AF-A0A0C2D9L9-F1
#
_entry.id   AF-A0A0C2D9L9-F1
#
_cell.length_a   1.000
_cell.length_b   1.000
_cell.length_c   1.000
_cell.angle_alpha   90.00
_cell.angle_beta   90.00
_cell.angle_gamma   90.00
#
_symmetry.space_group_name_H-M   'P 1'
#
loop_
_entity.id
_entity.type
_entity.pdbx_description
1 polymer ?
#
loop_
_entity_poly.entity_id
_entity_poly.type
_entity_poly.pdbx_seq_one_letter_code
_entity_poly.pdbx_strand_id
1 'polypeptide(L)'
;MILTVLLLPAVAALCPDTATCISRVKEIVAAPRKFWFGEQRRSLCQGRNADPVECFGPDHLSAFHSVGSRLFRVRTYHAAYLRNLRIFPRVSFRAHSGEYRACDHEFRAGNGSTQVIEADPDMIPVAPYFIRSKPEITWHGLQYDEEFTIAIIDVGFGSLNYLVTGFPQNPKVLHEYEPSENFRPEANPMVVAVFRKSKPLLKFGRAKDFDISKFMLENEFADDLIGLALIIVGSDAFAIERQRLRGTVDNCHSLLRSKLRRHPPASSLSLLPLDELNSWLTVSVEQPELDVNVCCQQVRQKATTTYFDPLGALTVSALSMLNPPAVNSARIPIQGPSYMNYHRQARTHIGEYRACDHEFRAGNGSTQVIEADPDMIPVAPYFIRSKPEITWHGLQYDEEFTITIIDVGFGSLNYLVTGFPQNPKVLHEYEPSENFRPEANPMVVAVFRKSKPTLKFTRAKDFDISKFMLENELADGWFFALYFVL
;
A
#
# COMPACT_ATOMS: atom_id res chain seq x y z
N MET A 1 26.16 -28.87 38.74
CA MET A 1 26.73 -28.12 37.60
C MET A 1 25.94 -28.49 36.36
N ILE A 2 24.97 -27.67 35.96
CA ILE A 2 24.23 -27.84 34.71
C ILE A 2 24.84 -26.85 33.72
N LEU A 3 25.47 -27.39 32.69
CA LEU A 3 26.12 -26.64 31.61
C LEU A 3 25.00 -26.19 30.65
N THR A 4 24.48 -24.99 30.84
CA THR A 4 23.63 -24.33 29.84
C THR A 4 24.50 -23.90 28.67
N VAL A 5 24.51 -24.72 27.63
CA VAL A 5 25.04 -24.38 26.30
C VAL A 5 24.19 -23.24 25.74
N LEU A 6 24.78 -22.05 25.68
CA LEU A 6 24.28 -20.89 24.94
C LEU A 6 24.21 -21.25 23.45
N LEU A 7 23.06 -21.75 23.01
CA LEU A 7 22.65 -21.75 21.61
C LEU A 7 22.40 -20.29 21.20
N LEU A 8 23.46 -19.59 20.83
CA LEU A 8 23.33 -18.39 20.00
C LEU A 8 22.66 -18.84 18.69
N PRO A 9 21.61 -18.14 18.20
CA PRO A 9 21.12 -18.40 16.87
C PRO A 9 22.27 -18.10 15.92
N ALA A 10 22.76 -19.13 15.23
CA ALA A 10 23.63 -18.94 14.09
C ALA A 10 22.81 -18.12 13.08
N VAL A 11 23.03 -16.81 13.07
CA VAL A 11 22.76 -16.00 11.88
C VAL A 11 23.56 -16.71 10.80
N ALA A 12 22.88 -17.46 9.92
CA ALA A 12 23.54 -18.14 8.82
C ALA A 12 24.33 -17.05 8.09
N ALA A 13 25.64 -17.08 8.27
CA ALA A 13 26.49 -16.08 7.68
C ALA A 13 26.29 -16.15 6.17
N LEU A 14 26.14 -14.95 5.59
CA LEU A 14 26.52 -14.56 4.24
C LEU A 14 27.36 -15.61 3.52
N CYS A 15 27.18 -15.72 2.19
CA CYS A 15 28.11 -16.40 1.30
C CYS A 15 29.55 -16.47 1.86
N PRO A 16 30.10 -17.67 2.15
CA PRO A 16 31.35 -17.81 2.89
C PRO A 16 32.56 -17.23 2.14
N ASP A 17 32.46 -17.14 0.81
CA ASP A 17 33.46 -16.57 -0.06
C ASP A 17 32.84 -15.91 -1.31
N THR A 18 33.64 -15.10 -2.02
CA THR A 18 33.24 -14.38 -3.23
C THR A 18 32.78 -15.29 -4.37
N ALA A 19 33.40 -16.45 -4.56
CA ALA A 19 33.06 -17.36 -5.65
C ALA A 19 31.69 -18.02 -5.43
N THR A 20 31.43 -18.46 -4.19
CA THR A 20 30.12 -18.99 -3.77
C THR A 20 29.03 -17.94 -4.00
N CYS A 21 29.28 -16.68 -3.65
CA CYS A 21 28.31 -15.61 -3.84
C CYS A 21 28.04 -15.28 -5.32
N ILE A 22 29.10 -15.21 -6.14
CA ILE A 22 28.94 -15.04 -7.60
C ILE A 22 28.16 -16.20 -8.20
N SER A 23 28.41 -17.44 -7.76
CA SER A 23 27.66 -18.62 -8.20
C SER A 23 26.17 -18.48 -7.87
N ARG A 24 25.85 -18.07 -6.64
CA ARG A 24 24.46 -17.87 -6.21
C ARG A 24 23.76 -16.77 -6.97
N VAL A 25 24.44 -15.65 -7.22
CA VAL A 25 23.92 -14.57 -8.08
C VAL A 25 23.63 -15.09 -9.48
N LYS A 26 24.55 -15.87 -10.10
CA LYS A 26 24.34 -16.44 -11.44
C LYS A 26 23.11 -17.35 -11.50
N GLU A 27 22.87 -18.14 -10.44
CA GLU A 27 21.71 -19.01 -10.33
C GLU A 27 20.40 -18.20 -10.25
N ILE A 28 20.32 -17.22 -9.35
CA ILE A 28 19.11 -16.39 -9.19
C ILE A 28 18.83 -15.57 -10.45
N VAL A 29 19.89 -15.04 -11.09
CA VAL A 29 19.74 -14.24 -12.30
C VAL A 29 19.15 -15.06 -13.45
N ALA A 30 19.43 -16.35 -13.50
CA ALA A 30 18.89 -17.28 -14.49
C ALA A 30 17.46 -17.75 -14.17
N ALA A 31 17.00 -17.67 -12.92
CA ALA A 31 15.73 -18.23 -12.49
C ALA A 31 14.51 -17.48 -13.09
N PRO A 32 13.63 -18.14 -13.86
CA PRO A 32 12.53 -17.49 -14.58
C PRO A 32 11.23 -17.29 -13.78
N ARG A 33 11.17 -17.81 -12.54
CA ARG A 33 9.95 -17.79 -11.69
C ARG A 33 10.21 -17.26 -10.28
N LYS A 34 11.33 -16.56 -10.08
CA LYS A 34 11.74 -16.09 -8.74
C LYS A 34 11.06 -14.78 -8.33
N PHE A 35 10.66 -13.96 -9.29
CA PHE A 35 10.13 -12.61 -9.09
C PHE A 35 8.82 -12.43 -9.87
N TRP A 36 8.06 -11.39 -9.52
CA TRP A 36 6.69 -11.13 -10.01
C TRP A 36 6.52 -11.11 -11.53
N PHE A 37 7.58 -10.87 -12.29
CA PHE A 37 7.54 -10.77 -13.75
C PHE A 37 7.72 -12.11 -14.47
N GLY A 38 7.68 -12.08 -15.82
CA GLY A 38 7.92 -13.27 -16.64
C GLY A 38 6.75 -14.23 -16.60
N GLU A 39 7.03 -15.51 -16.34
CA GLU A 39 5.99 -16.55 -16.28
C GLU A 39 5.01 -16.32 -15.13
N GLN A 40 5.45 -15.73 -14.02
CA GLN A 40 4.59 -15.43 -12.88
C GLN A 40 3.51 -14.40 -13.27
N ARG A 41 3.92 -13.22 -13.76
CA ARG A 41 2.98 -12.22 -14.32
C ARG A 41 2.11 -12.80 -15.42
N ARG A 42 2.68 -13.59 -16.35
CA ARG A 42 1.90 -14.19 -17.44
C ARG A 42 0.80 -15.10 -16.91
N SER A 43 1.06 -15.90 -15.88
CA SER A 43 0.06 -16.80 -15.29
C SER A 43 -1.05 -16.04 -14.55
N LEU A 44 -0.70 -14.97 -13.84
CA LEU A 44 -1.66 -14.15 -13.07
C LEU A 44 -2.52 -13.23 -13.95
N CYS A 45 -1.96 -12.80 -15.08
CA CYS A 45 -2.60 -11.81 -15.96
C CYS A 45 -3.36 -12.40 -17.14
N GLN A 46 -3.48 -13.73 -17.21
CA GLN A 46 -4.30 -14.43 -18.19
C GLN A 46 -5.70 -14.68 -17.61
N GLY A 47 -6.58 -13.67 -17.63
CA GLY A 47 -7.95 -13.83 -17.15
C GLY A 47 -8.77 -12.54 -17.18
N ARG A 48 -10.10 -12.67 -17.08
CA ARG A 48 -11.02 -11.51 -16.97
C ARG A 48 -10.94 -10.83 -15.59
N ASN A 49 -10.56 -11.57 -14.55
CA ASN A 49 -10.46 -11.11 -13.17
C ASN A 49 -8.99 -10.88 -12.75
N ALA A 50 -8.12 -10.58 -13.72
CA ALA A 50 -6.72 -10.32 -13.42
C ALA A 50 -6.58 -9.04 -12.59
N ASP A 51 -5.90 -9.12 -11.45
CA ASP A 51 -5.65 -7.98 -10.59
C ASP A 51 -4.80 -6.94 -11.36
N PRO A 52 -5.33 -5.73 -11.60
CA PRO A 52 -4.60 -4.69 -12.32
C PRO A 52 -3.29 -4.29 -11.65
N VAL A 53 -3.23 -4.34 -10.31
CA VAL A 53 -2.00 -4.12 -9.54
C VAL A 53 -1.02 -5.22 -9.88
N GLU A 54 -1.45 -6.49 -9.83
CA GLU A 54 -0.58 -7.61 -10.14
C GLU A 54 -0.11 -7.64 -11.61
N CYS A 55 -0.87 -7.01 -12.49
CA CYS A 55 -0.57 -6.96 -13.90
C CYS A 55 0.14 -5.70 -14.37
N PHE A 56 0.31 -4.70 -13.50
CA PHE A 56 1.02 -3.47 -13.84
C PHE A 56 2.49 -3.69 -14.22
N GLY A 57 3.01 -2.87 -15.11
CA GLY A 57 4.45 -2.83 -15.36
C GLY A 57 4.77 -2.67 -16.83
N PRO A 58 6.02 -2.34 -17.16
CA PRO A 58 6.42 -1.92 -18.49
C PRO A 58 6.14 -3.01 -19.54
N ASP A 59 5.32 -2.67 -20.54
CA ASP A 59 4.94 -3.58 -21.63
C ASP A 59 6.15 -4.04 -22.44
N HIS A 60 7.13 -3.15 -22.64
CA HIS A 60 8.35 -3.45 -23.37
C HIS A 60 9.25 -4.47 -22.64
N LEU A 61 9.03 -4.72 -21.34
CA LEU A 61 9.72 -5.77 -20.58
C LEU A 61 8.95 -7.09 -20.47
N SER A 62 7.71 -7.15 -20.98
CA SER A 62 6.82 -8.30 -20.81
C SER A 62 7.39 -9.62 -21.37
N ALA A 63 8.25 -9.54 -22.39
CA ALA A 63 8.85 -10.70 -23.06
C ALA A 63 10.08 -11.30 -22.34
N PHE A 64 10.52 -10.72 -21.22
CA PHE A 64 11.72 -11.16 -20.50
C PHE A 64 11.35 -11.77 -19.15
N HIS A 65 11.80 -13.00 -18.92
CA HIS A 65 11.24 -13.87 -17.90
C HIS A 65 12.12 -14.07 -16.65
N SER A 66 13.39 -13.68 -16.72
CA SER A 66 14.36 -13.79 -15.62
C SER A 66 15.04 -12.44 -15.40
N VAL A 67 15.72 -12.28 -14.26
CA VAL A 67 16.52 -11.08 -14.00
C VAL A 67 17.54 -10.86 -15.12
N GLY A 68 18.23 -11.92 -15.56
CA GLY A 68 19.25 -11.82 -16.61
C GLY A 68 18.68 -11.41 -17.96
N SER A 69 17.56 -12.02 -18.38
CA SER A 69 16.90 -11.65 -19.64
C SER A 69 16.38 -10.20 -19.61
N ARG A 70 15.84 -9.73 -18.48
CA ARG A 70 15.38 -8.35 -18.31
C ARG A 70 16.52 -7.35 -18.27
N LEU A 71 17.52 -7.62 -17.43
CA LEU A 71 18.69 -6.77 -17.25
C LEU A 71 19.37 -6.51 -18.59
N PHE A 72 19.68 -7.57 -19.36
CA PHE A 72 20.38 -7.48 -20.64
C PHE A 72 19.46 -7.30 -21.86
N ARG A 73 18.13 -7.22 -21.66
CA ARG A 73 17.12 -7.09 -22.74
C ARG A 73 17.23 -8.19 -23.81
N VAL A 74 17.47 -9.43 -23.40
CA VAL A 74 17.61 -10.60 -24.27
C VAL A 74 16.55 -11.66 -23.97
N ARG A 75 15.91 -12.23 -25.00
CA ARG A 75 14.86 -13.25 -24.80
C ARG A 75 15.41 -14.53 -24.17
N THR A 76 16.62 -14.93 -24.55
CA THR A 76 17.30 -16.11 -24.03
C THR A 76 18.57 -15.68 -23.32
N TYR A 77 18.56 -15.76 -22.00
CA TYR A 77 19.71 -15.44 -21.17
C TYR A 77 20.72 -16.60 -21.18
N HIS A 78 22.01 -16.26 -21.28
CA HIS A 78 23.12 -17.21 -21.19
C HIS A 78 24.07 -16.82 -20.06
N ALA A 79 24.63 -17.80 -19.36
CA ALA A 79 25.59 -17.54 -18.28
C ALA A 79 26.85 -16.76 -18.74
N ALA A 80 27.15 -16.77 -20.04
CA ALA A 80 28.27 -16.05 -20.65
C ALA A 80 28.20 -14.52 -20.44
N TYR A 81 27.01 -13.93 -20.27
CA TYR A 81 26.86 -12.50 -19.96
C TYR A 81 27.54 -12.11 -18.64
N LEU A 82 27.69 -13.07 -17.72
CA LEU A 82 28.30 -12.90 -16.40
C LEU A 82 29.64 -13.63 -16.28
N ARG A 83 30.31 -13.94 -17.39
CA ARG A 83 31.58 -14.68 -17.39
C ARG A 83 32.72 -13.94 -16.70
N ASN A 84 32.71 -12.60 -16.76
CA ASN A 84 33.78 -11.74 -16.23
C ASN A 84 33.58 -11.35 -14.76
N LEU A 85 32.52 -11.85 -14.11
CA LEU A 85 32.31 -11.61 -12.69
C LEU A 85 33.44 -12.21 -11.87
N ARG A 86 34.12 -11.36 -11.11
CA ARG A 86 35.27 -11.69 -10.27
C ARG A 86 35.22 -11.03 -8.89
N ILE A 87 34.38 -10.00 -8.71
CA ILE A 87 34.12 -9.38 -7.42
C ILE A 87 32.64 -9.57 -7.05
N PHE A 88 32.38 -9.64 -5.75
CA PHE A 88 31.03 -9.59 -5.19
C PHE A 88 30.90 -8.27 -4.40
N PRO A 89 30.18 -7.26 -4.93
CA PRO A 89 29.97 -6.00 -4.22
C PRO A 89 29.05 -6.24 -3.03
N ARG A 90 29.57 -6.01 -1.82
CA ARG A 90 28.79 -5.97 -0.58
C ARG A 90 28.07 -4.64 -0.51
N VAL A 91 26.75 -4.71 -0.40
CA VAL A 91 25.86 -3.55 -0.40
C VAL A 91 25.19 -3.50 0.97
N SER A 92 25.38 -2.42 1.70
CA SER A 92 24.81 -2.26 3.04
C SER A 92 24.02 -0.98 3.16
N PHE A 93 22.89 -1.05 3.85
CA PHE A 93 22.01 0.07 4.14
C PHE A 93 22.00 0.34 5.64
N ARG A 94 22.18 1.61 6.01
CA ARG A 94 21.91 2.07 7.37
C ARG A 94 20.42 2.36 7.49
N ALA A 95 19.68 1.37 7.97
CA ALA A 95 18.24 1.45 8.15
C ALA A 95 17.93 2.26 9.42
N HIS A 96 17.29 3.41 9.22
CA HIS A 96 16.84 4.26 10.30
C HIS A 96 15.40 3.94 10.65
N SER A 97 15.15 3.68 11.93
CA SER A 97 13.80 3.61 12.47
C SER A 97 13.11 4.97 12.38
N GLY A 98 11.80 4.96 12.33
CA GLY A 98 11.01 6.18 12.36
C GLY A 98 9.52 5.91 12.26
N GLU A 99 8.76 6.97 12.47
CA GLU A 99 7.31 6.98 12.30
C GLU A 99 7.00 7.74 11.01
N TYR A 100 6.03 7.24 10.25
CA TYR A 100 5.57 7.87 9.02
C TYR A 100 4.11 7.55 8.79
N ARG A 101 3.43 8.46 8.09
CA ARG A 101 2.06 8.27 7.64
C ARG A 101 2.07 7.80 6.19
N ALA A 102 1.33 6.75 5.89
CA ALA A 102 1.19 6.20 4.54
C ALA A 102 -0.20 5.57 4.41
N CYS A 103 -0.85 5.67 3.24
CA CYS A 103 -2.21 5.16 3.08
C CYS A 103 -3.12 5.62 4.24
N ASP A 104 -3.05 6.89 4.66
CA ASP A 104 -3.76 7.45 5.82
C ASP A 104 -3.66 6.71 7.17
N HIS A 105 -2.69 5.80 7.32
CA HIS A 105 -2.39 5.10 8.56
C HIS A 105 -1.02 5.51 9.10
N GLU A 106 -0.87 5.43 10.42
CA GLU A 106 0.41 5.67 11.08
C GLU A 106 1.21 4.36 11.17
N PHE A 107 2.43 4.40 10.64
CA PHE A 107 3.36 3.27 10.66
C PHE A 107 4.58 3.62 11.49
N ARG A 108 5.01 2.66 12.31
CA ARG A 108 6.28 2.69 13.01
C ARG A 108 7.19 1.62 12.44
N ALA A 109 8.28 2.04 11.81
CA ALA A 109 9.29 1.14 11.26
C ALA A 109 10.49 1.05 12.18
N GLY A 110 10.88 -0.18 12.51
CA GLY A 110 12.02 -0.50 13.36
C GLY A 110 11.76 -0.25 14.86
N ASN A 111 12.69 -0.71 15.69
CA ASN A 111 12.54 -0.74 17.15
C ASN A 111 13.34 0.38 17.86
N GLY A 112 13.59 1.51 17.18
CA GLY A 112 14.37 2.63 17.72
C GLY A 112 15.90 2.49 17.64
N SER A 113 16.41 1.37 17.11
CA SER A 113 17.84 1.14 16.85
C SER A 113 18.16 1.26 15.36
N THR A 114 19.32 1.81 15.00
CA THR A 114 19.87 1.69 13.65
C THR A 114 20.19 0.23 13.34
N GLN A 115 19.59 -0.30 12.29
CA GLN A 115 19.87 -1.65 11.79
C GLN A 115 20.73 -1.54 10.53
N VAL A 116 21.71 -2.42 10.39
CA VAL A 116 22.47 -2.55 9.15
C VAL A 116 21.85 -3.69 8.35
N ILE A 117 21.37 -3.38 7.15
CA ILE A 117 20.83 -4.38 6.23
C ILE A 117 21.89 -4.62 5.18
N GLU A 118 22.43 -5.83 5.13
CA GLU A 118 23.35 -6.25 4.08
C GLU A 118 22.59 -7.03 3.01
N ALA A 119 22.79 -6.64 1.75
CA ALA A 119 22.17 -7.31 0.64
C ALA A 119 22.86 -8.65 0.37
N ASP A 120 22.06 -9.70 0.29
CA ASP A 120 22.50 -11.06 0.03
C ASP A 120 21.55 -11.75 -0.95
N PRO A 121 22.03 -12.65 -1.84
CA PRO A 121 21.17 -13.36 -2.78
C PRO A 121 20.03 -14.14 -2.11
N ASP A 122 20.22 -14.62 -0.88
CA ASP A 122 19.24 -15.39 -0.12
C ASP A 122 18.59 -14.55 1.00
N MET A 123 18.75 -13.22 0.97
CA MET A 123 18.10 -12.32 1.92
C MET A 123 16.57 -12.40 1.85
N ILE A 124 15.92 -12.19 3.01
CA ILE A 124 14.49 -11.91 3.04
C ILE A 124 14.26 -10.55 2.36
N PRO A 125 13.21 -10.40 1.53
CA PRO A 125 12.92 -9.14 0.87
C PRO A 125 12.88 -7.96 1.86
N VAL A 126 13.68 -6.93 1.61
CA VAL A 126 13.77 -5.75 2.48
C VAL A 126 12.65 -4.77 2.17
N ALA A 127 12.04 -4.21 3.21
CA ALA A 127 11.04 -3.17 3.07
C ALA A 127 11.65 -1.88 2.46
N PRO A 128 11.03 -1.29 1.42
CA PRO A 128 11.49 -0.04 0.79
C PRO A 128 11.85 1.10 1.75
N TYR A 129 11.12 1.26 2.86
CA TYR A 129 11.41 2.26 3.88
C TYR A 129 12.85 2.14 4.41
N PHE A 130 13.36 0.93 4.63
CA PHE A 130 14.70 0.73 5.21
C PHE A 130 15.84 0.95 4.22
N ILE A 131 15.56 0.91 2.92
CA ILE A 131 16.53 1.16 1.85
C ILE A 131 16.36 2.53 1.18
N ARG A 132 15.57 3.43 1.79
CA ARG A 132 15.31 4.77 1.23
C ARG A 132 16.56 5.67 1.10
N SER A 133 17.63 5.33 1.83
CA SER A 133 18.90 6.05 1.81
C SER A 133 19.92 5.32 0.95
N LYS A 134 20.82 6.08 0.32
CA LYS A 134 21.90 5.53 -0.51
C LYS A 134 22.71 4.47 0.26
N PRO A 135 23.00 3.30 -0.35
CA PRO A 135 23.80 2.26 0.30
C PRO A 135 25.29 2.61 0.35
N GLU A 136 25.98 1.97 1.29
CA GLU A 136 27.43 1.83 1.29
C GLU A 136 27.81 0.59 0.49
N ILE A 137 28.72 0.74 -0.47
CA ILE A 137 29.17 -0.34 -1.37
C ILE A 137 30.65 -0.58 -1.12
N THR A 138 31.03 -1.82 -0.82
CA THR A 138 32.41 -2.24 -0.57
C THR A 138 32.64 -3.65 -1.12
N TRP A 139 33.88 -4.12 -1.25
CA TRP A 139 34.17 -5.52 -1.52
C TRP A 139 35.59 -5.87 -1.10
N HIS A 140 35.87 -7.18 -1.01
CA HIS A 140 37.21 -7.66 -0.70
C HIS A 140 38.19 -7.29 -1.81
N GLY A 141 39.30 -6.63 -1.45
CA GLY A 141 40.32 -6.19 -2.40
C GLY A 141 39.98 -4.90 -3.14
N LEU A 142 38.97 -4.13 -2.69
CA LEU A 142 38.78 -2.75 -3.15
C LEU A 142 40.00 -1.91 -2.74
N GLN A 143 40.81 -1.51 -3.72
CA GLN A 143 41.93 -0.59 -3.52
C GLN A 143 41.51 0.83 -3.90
N TYR A 144 42.11 1.84 -3.24
CA TYR A 144 41.75 3.26 -3.42
C TYR A 144 42.51 3.95 -4.58
N ASP A 145 43.28 3.19 -5.35
CA ASP A 145 44.02 3.60 -6.54
C ASP A 145 43.34 3.19 -7.85
N GLU A 146 42.36 2.29 -7.80
CA GLU A 146 41.51 1.94 -8.94
C GLU A 146 40.20 2.75 -8.92
N GLU A 147 39.70 3.12 -10.11
CA GLU A 147 38.40 3.78 -10.25
C GLU A 147 37.40 2.91 -11.04
N PHE A 148 36.18 2.85 -10.54
CA PHE A 148 35.08 2.04 -11.05
C PHE A 148 33.87 2.90 -11.39
N THR A 149 33.03 2.36 -12.28
CA THR A 149 31.67 2.84 -12.49
C THR A 149 30.69 1.89 -11.83
N ILE A 150 29.75 2.41 -11.04
CA ILE A 150 28.72 1.60 -10.37
C ILE A 150 27.34 2.08 -10.83
N ALA A 151 26.50 1.14 -11.23
CA ALA A 151 25.10 1.37 -11.54
C ALA A 151 24.19 0.52 -10.65
N ILE A 152 23.14 1.11 -10.09
CA ILE A 152 22.06 0.38 -9.42
C ILE A 152 20.82 0.46 -10.30
N ILE A 153 20.21 -0.68 -10.60
CA ILE A 153 19.15 -0.82 -11.60
C ILE A 153 17.99 -1.59 -10.98
N ASP A 154 16.77 -1.05 -11.02
CA ASP A 154 15.55 -1.80 -10.76
C ASP A 154 15.22 -2.65 -11.99
N VAL A 155 15.35 -3.96 -11.88
CA VAL A 155 15.19 -4.87 -13.02
C VAL A 155 13.72 -5.15 -13.32
N GLY A 156 12.82 -5.00 -12.34
CA GLY A 156 11.39 -5.17 -12.54
C GLY A 156 10.81 -4.08 -13.44
N PHE A 157 11.23 -2.83 -13.22
CA PHE A 157 10.77 -1.67 -13.98
C PHE A 157 11.75 -1.21 -15.06
N GLY A 158 12.96 -1.77 -15.08
CA GLY A 158 14.00 -1.38 -16.03
C GLY A 158 14.48 0.04 -15.82
N SER A 159 14.49 0.54 -14.58
CA SER A 159 14.92 1.90 -14.27
C SER A 159 16.34 1.93 -13.69
N LEU A 160 17.07 2.99 -14.01
CA LEU A 160 18.31 3.35 -13.36
C LEU A 160 17.96 4.02 -12.02
N ASN A 161 18.51 3.51 -10.94
CA ASN A 161 18.26 3.98 -9.58
C ASN A 161 19.47 4.70 -8.98
N TYR A 162 20.69 4.46 -9.49
CA TYR A 162 21.88 5.20 -9.09
C TYR A 162 22.98 5.00 -10.14
N LEU A 163 23.77 6.04 -10.42
CA LEU A 163 24.93 5.94 -11.28
C LEU A 163 26.06 6.83 -10.76
N VAL A 164 27.22 6.22 -10.52
CA VAL A 164 28.44 6.91 -10.07
C VAL A 164 29.64 6.40 -10.88
N THR A 165 30.54 7.31 -11.21
CA THR A 165 31.84 7.03 -11.86
C THR A 165 32.98 7.57 -11.00
N GLY A 166 34.22 7.13 -11.19
CA GLY A 166 35.35 7.54 -10.35
C GLY A 166 35.35 6.95 -8.93
N PHE A 167 34.55 5.91 -8.66
CA PHE A 167 34.47 5.31 -7.33
C PHE A 167 35.69 4.40 -7.04
N PRO A 168 36.29 4.39 -5.84
CA PRO A 168 35.95 5.18 -4.65
C PRO A 168 36.73 6.49 -4.55
N GLN A 169 37.71 6.74 -5.41
CA GLN A 169 38.70 7.80 -5.25
C GLN A 169 38.12 9.21 -5.45
N ASN A 170 37.42 9.44 -6.56
CA ASN A 170 36.80 10.72 -6.89
C ASN A 170 35.38 10.51 -7.43
N PRO A 171 34.44 10.07 -6.57
CA PRO A 171 33.12 9.65 -7.00
C PRO A 171 32.31 10.83 -7.53
N LYS A 172 31.95 10.77 -8.81
CA LYS A 172 31.05 11.71 -9.47
C LYS A 172 29.69 11.04 -9.67
N VAL A 173 28.69 11.50 -8.93
CA VAL A 173 27.30 11.04 -9.08
C VAL A 173 26.73 11.62 -10.37
N LEU A 174 26.31 10.74 -11.28
CA LEU A 174 25.67 11.10 -12.54
C LEU A 174 24.15 10.94 -12.49
N HIS A 175 23.66 10.07 -11.60
CA HIS A 175 22.26 9.91 -11.27
C HIS A 175 22.13 9.62 -9.78
N GLU A 176 21.36 10.47 -9.08
CA GLU A 176 21.13 10.36 -7.63
C GLU A 176 20.41 9.07 -7.26
N TYR A 177 20.61 8.63 -6.01
CA TYR A 177 20.00 7.39 -5.54
C TYR A 177 18.48 7.55 -5.37
N GLU A 178 17.73 6.72 -6.08
CA GLU A 178 16.29 6.53 -5.89
C GLU A 178 16.02 5.09 -5.41
N PRO A 179 15.29 4.87 -4.31
CA PRO A 179 14.96 3.52 -3.85
C PRO A 179 13.95 2.84 -4.79
N SER A 180 13.94 1.51 -4.81
CA SER A 180 12.83 0.78 -5.45
C SER A 180 11.59 0.88 -4.59
N GLU A 181 10.53 1.47 -5.14
CA GLU A 181 9.24 1.66 -4.50
C GLU A 181 8.29 0.54 -4.93
N ASN A 182 8.66 -0.71 -4.62
CA ASN A 182 7.84 -1.86 -4.95
C ASN A 182 6.53 -1.84 -4.14
N PHE A 183 5.42 -1.73 -4.86
CA PHE A 183 4.07 -1.64 -4.30
C PHE A 183 3.35 -3.00 -4.29
N ARG A 184 4.01 -4.09 -4.70
CA ARG A 184 3.44 -5.43 -4.85
C ARG A 184 3.80 -6.33 -3.67
N PRO A 185 2.94 -7.28 -3.29
CA PRO A 185 3.30 -8.32 -2.32
C PRO A 185 4.56 -9.11 -2.73
N GLU A 186 4.68 -9.44 -4.01
CA GLU A 186 5.82 -10.15 -4.57
C GLU A 186 7.08 -9.28 -4.63
N ALA A 187 8.22 -9.90 -4.34
CA ALA A 187 9.50 -9.21 -4.30
C ALA A 187 9.97 -8.72 -5.68
N ASN A 188 10.67 -7.59 -5.69
CA ASN A 188 11.27 -6.97 -6.85
C ASN A 188 12.82 -6.96 -6.74
N PRO A 189 13.57 -7.37 -7.77
CA PRO A 189 15.02 -7.35 -7.73
C PRO A 189 15.59 -6.01 -8.20
N MET A 190 16.48 -5.43 -7.39
CA MET A 190 17.45 -4.43 -7.84
C MET A 190 18.82 -5.08 -8.01
N VAL A 191 19.57 -4.62 -9.01
CA VAL A 191 20.92 -5.10 -9.34
C VAL A 191 21.92 -3.99 -9.11
N VAL A 192 23.02 -4.30 -8.42
CA VAL A 192 24.21 -3.46 -8.35
C VAL A 192 25.24 -4.01 -9.32
N ALA A 193 25.54 -3.27 -10.37
CA ALA A 193 26.53 -3.60 -11.40
C ALA A 193 27.79 -2.76 -11.22
N VAL A 194 28.96 -3.41 -11.22
CA VAL A 194 30.27 -2.76 -11.11
C VAL A 194 31.08 -2.98 -12.38
N PHE A 195 31.47 -1.88 -13.01
CA PHE A 195 32.30 -1.86 -14.20
C PHE A 195 33.73 -1.44 -13.85
N ARG A 196 34.71 -2.16 -14.39
CA ARG A 196 36.15 -1.93 -14.14
C ARG A 196 36.61 -0.54 -14.58
N LYS A 197 36.05 0.00 -15.65
CA LYS A 197 36.46 1.29 -16.22
C LYS A 197 35.68 2.43 -15.58
N SER A 198 36.42 3.47 -15.18
CA SER A 198 35.89 4.80 -14.89
C SER A 198 36.02 5.70 -16.12
N LYS A 199 34.97 6.44 -16.45
CA LYS A 199 34.99 7.49 -17.48
C LYS A 199 34.32 8.74 -16.92
N PRO A 200 34.89 9.95 -17.11
CA PRO A 200 34.31 11.19 -16.57
C PRO A 200 33.00 11.60 -17.25
N LEU A 201 32.78 11.10 -18.46
CA LEU A 201 31.61 11.32 -19.30
C LEU A 201 31.07 9.95 -19.72
N LEU A 202 29.90 9.60 -19.21
CA LEU A 202 29.18 8.38 -19.56
C LEU A 202 27.91 8.76 -20.34
N LYS A 203 27.66 8.03 -21.42
CA LYS A 203 26.41 8.12 -22.16
C LYS A 203 25.42 7.17 -21.52
N PHE A 204 24.35 7.70 -20.93
CA PHE A 204 23.24 6.89 -20.44
C PHE A 204 21.93 7.45 -20.98
N GLY A 205 21.01 6.54 -21.33
CA GLY A 205 19.72 6.88 -21.90
C GLY A 205 18.74 7.43 -20.86
N ARG A 206 17.45 7.17 -21.08
CA ARG A 206 16.39 7.58 -20.14
C ARG A 206 16.47 6.73 -18.88
N ALA A 207 16.54 7.36 -17.70
CA ALA A 207 16.60 6.64 -16.42
C ALA A 207 15.39 5.71 -16.20
N LYS A 208 14.19 6.07 -16.69
CA LYS A 208 12.97 5.25 -16.57
C LYS A 208 12.88 4.05 -17.52
N ASP A 209 13.78 3.96 -18.50
CA ASP A 209 13.89 2.82 -19.43
C ASP A 209 15.38 2.61 -19.73
N PHE A 210 16.10 2.21 -18.69
CA PHE A 210 17.52 1.97 -18.74
C PHE A 210 17.81 0.58 -19.29
N ASP A 211 18.63 0.55 -20.34
CA ASP A 211 19.13 -0.66 -20.98
C ASP A 211 20.63 -0.78 -20.71
N ILE A 212 21.01 -1.73 -19.86
CA ILE A 212 22.42 -1.92 -19.49
C ILE A 212 23.24 -2.41 -20.69
N SER A 213 22.64 -3.18 -21.61
CA SER A 213 23.35 -3.70 -22.78
C SER A 213 23.72 -2.56 -23.72
N LYS A 214 22.77 -1.65 -23.96
CA LYS A 214 23.03 -0.42 -24.70
C LYS A 214 24.07 0.46 -24.00
N PHE A 215 23.93 0.66 -22.68
CA PHE A 215 24.90 1.41 -21.88
C PHE A 215 26.31 0.81 -21.97
N MET A 216 26.44 -0.52 -21.91
CA MET A 216 27.72 -1.20 -22.03
C MET A 216 28.35 -1.02 -23.41
N LEU A 217 27.55 -1.09 -24.47
CA LEU A 217 28.03 -0.88 -25.84
C LEU A 217 28.47 0.57 -26.07
N GLU A 218 27.67 1.55 -25.66
CA GLU A 218 27.94 2.98 -25.88
C GLU A 218 29.15 3.51 -25.08
N ASN A 219 29.49 2.84 -23.98
CA ASN A 219 30.60 3.22 -23.10
C ASN A 219 31.79 2.23 -23.15
N GLU A 220 31.77 1.25 -24.05
CA GLU A 220 32.83 0.24 -24.24
C GLU A 220 33.10 -0.61 -22.98
N PHE A 221 32.03 -0.99 -22.27
CA PHE A 221 32.07 -1.83 -21.06
C PHE A 221 31.73 -3.29 -21.30
N ALA A 222 31.68 -3.75 -22.56
CA ALA A 222 31.25 -5.11 -22.91
C ALA A 222 31.96 -6.22 -22.09
N ASP A 223 33.27 -6.07 -21.84
CA ASP A 223 34.05 -6.99 -21.04
C ASP A 223 34.37 -6.48 -19.62
N ASP A 224 33.87 -5.29 -19.25
CA ASP A 224 34.24 -4.60 -18.01
C ASP A 224 33.25 -4.83 -16.86
N LEU A 225 32.10 -5.49 -17.09
CA LEU A 225 31.20 -5.90 -16.01
C LEU A 225 31.89 -6.98 -15.16
N ILE A 226 32.41 -6.58 -13.99
CA ILE A 226 33.24 -7.42 -13.12
C ILE A 226 32.56 -7.76 -11.80
N GLY A 227 31.51 -7.04 -11.42
CA GLY A 227 30.77 -7.27 -10.17
C GLY A 227 29.26 -7.17 -10.36
N LEU A 228 28.54 -8.04 -9.67
CA LEU A 228 27.08 -8.06 -9.64
C LEU A 228 26.59 -8.48 -8.25
N ALA A 229 25.69 -7.71 -7.66
CA ALA A 229 24.94 -8.12 -6.47
C ALA A 229 23.44 -7.85 -6.65
N LEU A 230 22.63 -8.52 -5.85
CA LEU A 230 21.18 -8.41 -5.85
C LEU A 230 20.71 -7.81 -4.53
N ILE A 231 19.76 -6.89 -4.61
CA ILE A 231 19.00 -6.39 -3.47
C ILE A 231 17.56 -6.84 -3.72
N ILE A 232 17.05 -7.71 -2.87
CA ILE A 232 15.68 -8.23 -3.00
C ILE A 232 14.76 -7.29 -2.22
N VAL A 233 13.92 -6.56 -2.92
CA VAL A 233 13.05 -5.53 -2.34
C VAL A 233 11.63 -6.08 -2.19
N GLY A 234 11.10 -6.07 -0.97
CA GLY A 234 9.72 -6.43 -0.65
C GLY A 234 8.77 -5.27 -0.93
N SER A 235 7.70 -5.16 -0.15
CA SER A 235 6.81 -4.00 -0.19
C SER A 235 6.42 -3.59 1.21
N ASP A 236 6.08 -2.31 1.35
CA ASP A 236 5.58 -1.71 2.58
C ASP A 236 4.64 -0.54 2.24
N ALA A 237 3.98 -0.02 3.27
CA ALA A 237 3.08 1.11 3.11
C ALA A 237 3.79 2.36 2.54
N PHE A 238 5.08 2.54 2.83
CA PHE A 238 5.87 3.67 2.34
C PHE A 238 5.97 3.67 0.81
N ALA A 239 6.32 2.53 0.20
CA ALA A 239 6.39 2.41 -1.25
C ALA A 239 5.03 2.54 -1.92
N ILE A 240 3.99 1.90 -1.35
CA ILE A 240 2.62 1.99 -1.87
C ILE A 240 2.15 3.44 -1.88
N GLU A 241 2.34 4.18 -0.78
CA GLU A 241 1.95 5.58 -0.68
C GLU A 241 2.69 6.46 -1.69
N ARG A 242 4.00 6.26 -1.90
CA ARG A 242 4.75 7.05 -2.88
C ARG A 242 4.26 6.82 -4.31
N GLN A 243 3.87 5.60 -4.66
CA GLN A 243 3.27 5.30 -5.95
C GLN A 243 1.87 5.91 -6.09
N ARG A 244 1.10 5.94 -4.99
CA ARG A 244 -0.21 6.58 -4.92
C ARG A 244 -0.09 8.10 -5.13
N LEU A 245 0.80 8.77 -4.40
CA LEU A 245 1.05 10.20 -4.53
C LEU A 245 1.54 10.60 -5.93
N ARG A 246 2.22 9.68 -6.64
CA ARG A 246 2.65 9.88 -8.04
C ARG A 246 1.54 9.60 -9.06
N GLY A 247 0.35 9.17 -8.65
CA GLY A 247 -0.74 8.82 -9.56
C GLY A 247 -0.48 7.56 -10.38
N THR A 248 0.44 6.67 -9.96
CA THR A 248 0.87 5.52 -10.76
C THR A 248 0.00 4.28 -10.50
N VAL A 249 -0.06 3.85 -9.24
CA VAL A 249 -0.86 2.71 -8.77
C VAL A 249 -1.31 3.01 -7.34
N ASP A 250 -2.55 2.67 -7.02
CA ASP A 250 -3.04 2.59 -5.64
C ASP A 250 -3.18 1.14 -5.21
N ASN A 251 -2.35 0.71 -4.25
CA ASN A 251 -2.43 -0.62 -3.65
C ASN A 251 -2.63 -0.59 -2.13
N CYS A 252 -3.15 0.51 -1.57
CA CYS A 252 -3.31 0.66 -0.12
C CYS A 252 -4.26 -0.39 0.48
N HIS A 253 -5.27 -0.82 -0.28
CA HIS A 253 -6.20 -1.89 0.12
C HIS A 253 -5.51 -3.24 0.42
N SER A 254 -4.34 -3.51 -0.18
CA SER A 254 -3.57 -4.74 0.10
C SER A 254 -3.10 -4.83 1.55
N LEU A 255 -2.85 -3.69 2.19
CA LEU A 255 -2.44 -3.63 3.60
C LEU A 255 -3.58 -4.09 4.51
N LEU A 256 -4.81 -3.67 4.20
CA LEU A 256 -6.02 -4.10 4.91
C LEU A 256 -6.30 -5.58 4.72
N ARG A 257 -6.25 -6.07 3.47
CA ARG A 257 -6.36 -7.49 3.14
C ARG A 257 -5.34 -8.33 3.92
N SER A 258 -4.09 -7.87 3.97
CA SER A 258 -3.01 -8.54 4.71
C SER A 258 -3.24 -8.58 6.22
N LYS A 259 -3.79 -7.51 6.80
CA LYS A 259 -4.10 -7.46 8.24
C LYS A 259 -5.28 -8.36 8.59
N LEU A 260 -6.39 -8.28 7.84
CA LEU A 260 -7.59 -9.09 8.07
C LEU A 260 -7.31 -10.59 7.94
N ARG A 261 -6.41 -11.00 7.03
CA ARG A 261 -5.99 -12.40 6.90
C ARG A 261 -5.15 -12.89 8.08
N ARG A 262 -4.26 -12.05 8.63
CA ARG A 262 -3.34 -12.43 9.72
C ARG A 262 -4.01 -12.36 11.09
N HIS A 263 -4.86 -11.36 11.29
CA HIS A 263 -5.52 -11.05 12.55
C HIS A 263 -6.99 -10.71 12.29
N PRO A 264 -7.82 -11.71 11.90
CA PRO A 264 -9.25 -11.48 11.70
C PRO A 264 -9.86 -11.07 13.05
N PRO A 265 -10.38 -9.85 13.18
CA PRO A 265 -10.83 -9.33 14.47
C PRO A 265 -12.21 -9.90 14.85
N ALA A 266 -12.91 -10.52 13.90
CA ALA A 266 -14.07 -11.38 14.12
C ALA A 266 -14.03 -12.58 13.16
N SER A 267 -14.56 -13.72 13.58
CA SER A 267 -14.60 -14.94 12.75
C SER A 267 -15.42 -14.76 11.47
N SER A 268 -16.51 -14.00 11.52
CA SER A 268 -17.35 -13.68 10.35
C SER A 268 -16.61 -12.93 9.24
N LEU A 269 -15.60 -12.11 9.57
CA LEU A 269 -14.81 -11.37 8.58
C LEU A 269 -13.87 -12.28 7.78
N SER A 270 -13.63 -13.51 8.26
CA SER A 270 -12.87 -14.51 7.50
C SER A 270 -13.66 -15.05 6.29
N LEU A 271 -14.98 -14.86 6.27
CA LEU A 271 -15.87 -15.25 5.16
C LEU A 271 -15.97 -14.20 4.07
N LEU A 272 -15.41 -13.00 4.28
CA LEU A 272 -15.43 -11.94 3.28
C LEU A 272 -14.53 -12.33 2.09
N PRO A 273 -14.96 -12.05 0.84
CA PRO A 273 -14.13 -12.22 -0.34
C PRO A 273 -13.06 -11.13 -0.38
N LEU A 274 -12.06 -11.21 0.51
CA LEU A 274 -11.00 -10.20 0.65
C LEU A 274 -10.17 -10.00 -0.64
N ASP A 275 -10.30 -10.91 -1.60
CA ASP A 275 -9.63 -10.89 -2.90
C ASP A 275 -10.33 -9.96 -3.90
N GLU A 276 -11.59 -9.60 -3.61
CA GLU A 276 -12.38 -8.62 -4.37
C GLU A 276 -12.19 -7.20 -3.84
N LEU A 277 -11.55 -7.04 -2.67
CA LEU A 277 -11.24 -5.74 -2.10
C LEU A 277 -10.22 -5.03 -3.01
N ASN A 278 -10.67 -3.96 -3.67
CA ASN A 278 -9.89 -3.20 -4.66
C ASN A 278 -9.79 -1.70 -4.33
N SER A 279 -10.21 -1.34 -3.12
CA SER A 279 -10.46 0.03 -2.68
C SER A 279 -10.52 0.10 -1.16
N TRP A 280 -10.41 1.31 -0.62
CA TRP A 280 -10.46 1.57 0.81
C TRP A 280 -10.96 3.01 1.04
N LEU A 281 -11.46 3.27 2.25
CA LEU A 281 -11.96 4.58 2.66
C LEU A 281 -11.17 5.07 3.87
N THR A 282 -10.87 6.36 3.86
CA THR A 282 -10.35 7.08 5.01
C THR A 282 -11.51 7.81 5.65
N VAL A 283 -11.81 7.45 6.90
CA VAL A 283 -12.83 8.15 7.70
C VAL A 283 -12.11 8.94 8.79
N SER A 284 -12.52 10.18 9.00
CA SER A 284 -11.99 11.03 10.06
C SER A 284 -13.08 11.88 10.71
N VAL A 285 -12.92 12.16 12.00
CA VAL A 285 -13.81 13.03 12.77
C VAL A 285 -13.02 14.24 13.23
N GLU A 286 -13.48 15.43 12.85
CA GLU A 286 -12.97 16.67 13.41
C GLU A 286 -13.70 16.96 14.71
N GLN A 287 -12.94 17.02 15.81
CA GLN A 287 -13.42 17.48 17.09
C GLN A 287 -12.99 18.95 17.26
N PRO A 288 -13.94 19.89 17.39
CA PRO A 288 -13.60 21.29 17.59
C PRO A 288 -12.93 21.49 18.95
N GLU A 289 -12.25 22.62 19.11
CA GLU A 289 -11.81 23.06 20.43
C GLU A 289 -13.03 23.32 21.33
N LEU A 290 -13.01 22.75 22.52
CA LEU A 290 -14.07 22.89 23.52
C LEU A 290 -13.45 23.37 24.83
N ASP A 291 -13.98 24.46 25.37
CA ASP A 291 -13.76 24.87 26.76
C ASP A 291 -15.14 25.11 27.38
N VAL A 292 -15.71 24.04 27.94
CA VAL A 292 -17.09 24.02 28.42
C VAL A 292 -17.16 23.42 29.81
N ASN A 293 -18.08 23.93 30.63
CA ASN A 293 -18.37 23.35 31.94
C ASN A 293 -19.52 22.35 31.79
N VAL A 294 -19.24 21.07 31.99
CA VAL A 294 -20.23 19.99 31.99
C VAL A 294 -20.27 19.36 33.37
N CYS A 295 -21.44 19.31 34.00
CA CYS A 295 -21.64 18.68 35.32
C CYS A 295 -20.59 19.08 36.37
N CYS A 296 -20.41 20.39 36.58
CA CYS A 296 -19.44 20.96 37.53
C CYS A 296 -17.96 20.66 37.23
N GLN A 297 -17.63 20.10 36.06
CA GLN A 297 -16.26 19.90 35.59
C GLN A 297 -15.99 20.77 34.37
N GLN A 298 -14.83 21.43 34.36
CA GLN A 298 -14.36 22.13 33.19
C GLN A 298 -13.69 21.13 32.24
N VAL A 299 -14.33 20.90 31.09
CA VAL A 299 -13.79 20.07 30.01
C VAL A 299 -13.08 20.99 29.04
N ARG A 300 -11.75 20.84 28.98
CA ARG A 300 -10.90 21.51 27.99
C ARG A 300 -10.35 20.49 27.02
N GLN A 301 -10.77 20.60 25.77
CA GLN A 301 -10.30 19.80 24.66
C GLN A 301 -9.77 20.71 23.57
N LYS A 302 -8.58 20.41 23.07
CA LYS A 302 -8.03 21.08 21.87
C LYS A 302 -8.70 20.52 20.63
N ALA A 303 -8.77 21.33 19.57
CA ALA A 303 -9.20 20.85 18.27
C ALA A 303 -8.31 19.68 17.82
N THR A 304 -8.93 18.57 17.44
CA THR A 304 -8.24 17.34 17.04
C THR A 304 -8.99 16.63 15.93
N THR A 305 -8.27 16.13 14.92
CA THR A 305 -8.84 15.24 13.90
C THR A 305 -8.48 13.80 14.24
N THR A 306 -9.48 12.98 14.51
CA THR A 306 -9.30 11.55 14.78
C THR A 306 -9.53 10.76 13.52
N TYR A 307 -8.52 10.03 13.04
CA TYR A 307 -8.65 9.11 11.90
C TYR A 307 -9.06 7.73 12.38
N PHE A 308 -10.02 7.11 11.70
CA PHE A 308 -10.33 5.71 11.93
C PHE A 308 -9.29 4.86 11.21
N ASP A 309 -8.41 4.24 12.00
CA ASP A 309 -7.28 3.46 11.51
C ASP A 309 -7.54 1.95 11.67
N PRO A 310 -8.13 1.27 10.67
CA PRO A 310 -8.26 -0.19 10.67
C PRO A 310 -6.92 -0.94 10.68
N LEU A 311 -5.80 -0.30 10.31
CA LEU A 311 -4.45 -0.88 10.37
C LEU A 311 -3.75 -0.67 11.72
N GLY A 312 -4.22 0.25 12.54
CA GLY A 312 -3.70 0.56 13.87
C GLY A 312 -4.01 -0.51 14.92
N ALA A 313 -3.26 -0.47 16.02
CA ALA A 313 -3.49 -1.32 17.20
C ALA A 313 -4.49 -0.70 18.19
N LEU A 314 -4.98 0.50 17.89
CA LEU A 314 -5.82 1.31 18.78
C LEU A 314 -7.29 1.00 18.53
N THR A 315 -7.98 0.58 19.59
CA THR A 315 -9.43 0.70 19.66
C THR A 315 -9.77 2.18 19.76
N VAL A 316 -10.49 2.71 18.77
CA VAL A 316 -11.01 4.08 18.85
C VAL A 316 -12.11 4.07 19.92
N SER A 317 -11.91 4.82 21.01
CA SER A 317 -12.94 5.00 22.05
C SER A 317 -14.18 5.65 21.46
N ALA A 318 -15.35 5.44 22.07
CA ALA A 318 -16.58 6.12 21.65
C ALA A 318 -16.36 7.64 21.51
N LEU A 319 -16.53 8.16 20.29
CA LEU A 319 -16.39 9.59 19.98
C LEU A 319 -17.79 10.20 19.87
N SER A 320 -18.04 11.25 20.65
CA SER A 320 -19.18 12.14 20.37
C SER A 320 -18.85 12.99 19.16
N MET A 321 -19.74 12.98 18.15
CA MET A 321 -19.58 13.70 16.90
C MET A 321 -20.50 14.92 16.88
N LEU A 322 -19.92 16.12 16.93
CA LEU A 322 -20.66 17.37 16.71
C LEU A 322 -20.86 17.65 15.21
N ASN A 323 -19.85 17.30 14.41
CA ASN A 323 -19.85 17.40 12.95
C ASN A 323 -19.86 15.99 12.35
N PRO A 324 -20.45 15.82 11.15
CA PRO A 324 -20.40 14.55 10.44
C PRO A 324 -18.94 14.15 10.13
N PRO A 325 -18.63 12.84 10.10
CA PRO A 325 -17.29 12.38 9.75
C PRO A 325 -16.97 12.73 8.29
N ALA A 326 -15.73 13.16 8.04
CA ALA A 326 -15.20 13.30 6.69
C ALA A 326 -14.81 11.92 6.14
N VAL A 327 -15.33 11.58 4.97
CA VAL A 327 -15.07 10.30 4.27
C VAL A 327 -14.39 10.59 2.94
N ASN A 328 -13.16 10.11 2.79
CA ASN A 328 -12.38 10.23 1.56
C ASN A 328 -12.15 8.85 0.94
N SER A 329 -12.42 8.75 -0.36
CA SER A 329 -12.08 7.59 -1.20
C SER A 329 -11.03 7.98 -2.21
N ALA A 330 -9.90 7.29 -2.23
CA ALA A 330 -8.91 7.43 -3.29
C ALA A 330 -8.90 6.14 -4.12
N ARG A 331 -9.13 6.27 -5.43
CA ARG A 331 -8.85 5.21 -6.40
C ARG A 331 -8.08 5.80 -7.56
N ILE A 332 -6.86 5.32 -7.77
CA ILE A 332 -6.09 5.65 -8.98
C ILE A 332 -6.38 4.56 -10.01
N PRO A 333 -7.12 4.87 -11.09
CA PRO A 333 -7.39 3.89 -12.13
C PRO A 333 -6.08 3.50 -12.81
N ILE A 334 -5.75 2.21 -12.78
CA ILE A 334 -4.61 1.67 -13.53
C ILE A 334 -4.99 1.68 -15.01
N GLN A 335 -4.24 2.43 -15.83
CA GLN A 335 -4.44 2.44 -17.28
C GLN A 335 -4.06 1.07 -17.86
N GLY A 336 -5.04 0.19 -18.01
CA GLY A 336 -4.89 -1.12 -18.67
C GLY A 336 -5.93 -1.32 -19.78
N PRO A 337 -5.70 -2.23 -20.74
CA PRO A 337 -6.67 -2.56 -21.80
C PRO A 337 -8.00 -3.11 -21.24
N SER A 338 -8.01 -3.64 -20.02
CA SER A 338 -9.23 -3.98 -19.27
C SER A 338 -10.11 -2.75 -18.97
N TYR A 339 -9.53 -1.55 -18.83
CA TYR A 339 -10.26 -0.30 -18.64
C TYR A 339 -11.05 0.10 -19.89
N MET A 340 -10.50 -0.14 -21.09
CA MET A 340 -11.22 0.09 -22.36
C MET A 340 -12.41 -0.87 -22.56
N ASN A 341 -12.33 -2.08 -22.01
CA ASN A 341 -13.44 -3.05 -22.05
C ASN A 341 -14.48 -2.79 -20.95
N TYR A 342 -14.06 -2.34 -19.77
CA TYR A 342 -14.96 -1.87 -18.71
C TYR A 342 -15.78 -0.66 -19.21
N HIS A 343 -15.12 0.30 -19.88
CA HIS A 343 -15.79 1.43 -20.50
C HIS A 343 -16.62 1.09 -21.75
N ARG A 344 -16.39 -0.03 -22.44
CA ARG A 344 -17.26 -0.44 -23.55
C ARG A 344 -18.63 -0.93 -23.09
N GLN A 345 -18.77 -1.38 -21.84
CA GLN A 345 -20.08 -1.67 -21.25
C GLN A 345 -20.74 -0.42 -20.62
N ALA A 346 -19.96 0.60 -20.28
CA ALA A 346 -20.45 1.89 -19.78
C ALA A 346 -20.63 2.97 -20.88
N ARG A 347 -20.35 2.67 -22.15
CA ARG A 347 -20.40 3.61 -23.29
C ARG A 347 -21.80 3.82 -23.88
N THR A 348 -22.77 4.09 -23.02
CA THR A 348 -23.96 4.84 -23.39
C THR A 348 -24.17 5.97 -22.39
N HIS A 349 -23.25 6.93 -22.36
CA HIS A 349 -23.50 8.38 -22.34
C HIS A 349 -22.17 9.14 -22.19
N ILE A 350 -21.98 10.13 -23.06
CA ILE A 350 -20.81 11.02 -23.07
C ILE A 350 -21.29 12.37 -22.50
N GLY A 351 -20.60 12.86 -21.47
CA GLY A 351 -20.68 14.24 -21.00
C GLY A 351 -19.28 14.73 -20.64
N GLU A 352 -18.91 15.90 -21.15
CA GLU A 352 -17.58 16.51 -21.08
C GLU A 352 -17.11 16.82 -19.64
N TYR A 353 -15.83 16.59 -19.38
CA TYR A 353 -15.15 17.00 -18.15
C TYR A 353 -14.77 18.49 -18.19
N ARG A 354 -15.16 19.24 -17.16
CA ARG A 354 -14.44 20.42 -16.66
C ARG A 354 -14.23 20.27 -15.17
N ALA A 355 -12.97 20.37 -14.75
CA ALA A 355 -12.58 20.47 -13.35
C ALA A 355 -12.83 21.91 -12.84
N CYS A 356 -13.43 22.06 -11.67
CA CYS A 356 -13.35 23.27 -10.86
C CYS A 356 -13.22 22.88 -9.37
N ASP A 357 -12.17 23.41 -8.74
CA ASP A 357 -12.08 23.64 -7.30
C ASP A 357 -13.18 24.64 -6.88
N HIS A 358 -13.83 24.44 -5.72
CA HIS A 358 -14.33 25.55 -4.89
C HIS A 358 -14.60 25.12 -3.43
N GLU A 359 -14.19 26.00 -2.52
CA GLU A 359 -14.39 26.02 -1.07
C GLU A 359 -15.70 26.76 -0.73
N PHE A 360 -16.45 26.31 0.28
CA PHE A 360 -17.59 27.08 0.84
C PHE A 360 -17.65 26.98 2.38
N ARG A 361 -17.70 28.14 3.03
CA ARG A 361 -18.05 28.33 4.45
C ARG A 361 -19.55 28.56 4.61
N ALA A 362 -20.14 28.12 5.72
CA ALA A 362 -21.50 28.54 6.12
C ALA A 362 -21.64 28.77 7.65
N GLY A 363 -21.92 30.03 8.03
CA GLY A 363 -23.08 30.48 8.82
C GLY A 363 -23.34 30.01 10.26
N ASN A 364 -23.29 30.97 11.21
CA ASN A 364 -23.80 30.91 12.59
C ASN A 364 -25.33 30.76 12.70
N GLY A 365 -25.85 30.06 13.71
CA GLY A 365 -27.28 30.12 14.07
C GLY A 365 -27.77 29.31 15.29
N SER A 366 -27.92 30.03 16.42
CA SER A 366 -28.91 29.91 17.54
C SER A 366 -29.06 28.65 18.43
N THR A 367 -28.79 28.93 19.71
CA THR A 367 -29.27 28.45 21.03
C THR A 367 -30.58 27.66 21.15
N GLN A 368 -30.59 26.64 22.02
CA GLN A 368 -31.69 26.36 22.97
C GLN A 368 -31.14 25.91 24.34
N VAL A 369 -31.71 26.50 25.38
CA VAL A 369 -31.45 26.27 26.81
C VAL A 369 -32.39 25.19 27.32
N ILE A 370 -31.88 24.22 28.09
CA ILE A 370 -32.69 23.37 28.97
C ILE A 370 -31.95 23.29 30.32
N GLU A 371 -32.55 23.90 31.35
CA GLU A 371 -32.20 23.70 32.77
C GLU A 371 -33.01 22.52 33.33
N ALA A 372 -32.37 21.63 34.11
CA ALA A 372 -32.96 20.96 35.28
C ALA A 372 -31.92 20.19 36.12
N ASP A 373 -31.82 20.64 37.38
CA ASP A 373 -31.44 20.09 38.70
C ASP A 373 -30.51 18.85 38.91
N PRO A 374 -29.66 18.88 39.98
CA PRO A 374 -28.66 17.87 40.30
C PRO A 374 -29.17 16.90 41.37
N ASP A 375 -29.24 15.61 41.05
CA ASP A 375 -28.85 14.55 41.97
C ASP A 375 -28.81 13.20 41.23
N MET A 376 -27.68 12.51 41.39
CA MET A 376 -27.29 11.16 40.92
C MET A 376 -26.58 11.00 39.56
N ILE A 377 -25.30 10.61 39.69
CA ILE A 377 -24.38 9.96 38.73
C ILE A 377 -24.89 8.51 38.49
N PRO A 378 -24.83 7.92 37.27
CA PRO A 378 -23.70 7.92 36.33
C PRO A 378 -24.01 8.56 34.98
N VAL A 379 -22.97 9.18 34.40
CA VAL A 379 -22.99 9.76 33.05
C VAL A 379 -23.27 8.64 32.06
N ALA A 380 -24.54 8.54 31.68
CA ALA A 380 -25.02 7.73 30.57
C ALA A 380 -24.52 8.33 29.25
N PRO A 381 -24.19 7.49 28.24
CA PRO A 381 -23.87 7.97 26.90
C PRO A 381 -25.17 8.42 26.22
N TYR A 382 -25.54 9.69 26.38
CA TYR A 382 -26.73 10.23 25.73
C TYR A 382 -26.38 11.04 24.47
N PHE A 383 -26.99 10.58 23.38
CA PHE A 383 -27.37 11.24 22.12
C PHE A 383 -26.35 11.34 20.97
N ILE A 384 -26.41 10.35 20.07
CA ILE A 384 -26.43 10.62 18.63
C ILE A 384 -27.87 10.99 18.27
N ARG A 385 -28.15 12.27 18.02
CA ARG A 385 -29.44 12.75 17.47
C ARG A 385 -29.30 13.39 16.08
N SER A 386 -28.09 13.48 15.55
CA SER A 386 -27.84 14.06 14.23
C SER A 386 -27.81 12.96 13.17
N LYS A 387 -28.54 13.21 12.07
CA LYS A 387 -28.44 12.41 10.84
C LYS A 387 -26.98 12.45 10.35
N PRO A 388 -26.35 11.31 10.03
CA PRO A 388 -25.06 11.33 9.35
C PRO A 388 -25.25 11.96 7.97
N GLU A 389 -24.54 13.06 7.70
CA GLU A 389 -24.51 13.70 6.38
C GLU A 389 -23.38 13.04 5.57
N ILE A 390 -23.75 12.25 4.56
CA ILE A 390 -22.80 11.53 3.71
C ILE A 390 -22.39 12.45 2.56
N THR A 391 -21.14 12.88 2.57
CA THR A 391 -20.52 13.63 1.47
C THR A 391 -19.76 12.68 0.55
N TRP A 392 -20.10 12.71 -0.74
CA TRP A 392 -19.56 11.79 -1.74
C TRP A 392 -18.39 12.44 -2.48
N HIS A 393 -17.17 11.92 -2.31
CA HIS A 393 -15.99 12.36 -3.06
C HIS A 393 -15.43 11.21 -3.91
N GLY A 394 -15.28 11.45 -5.22
CA GLY A 394 -14.58 10.53 -6.13
C GLY A 394 -15.40 9.36 -6.72
N LEU A 395 -16.73 9.31 -6.50
CA LEU A 395 -17.61 8.37 -7.19
C LEU A 395 -18.16 8.97 -8.50
N GLN A 396 -18.35 8.13 -9.52
CA GLN A 396 -19.03 8.56 -10.75
C GLN A 396 -20.48 8.96 -10.41
N TYR A 397 -20.87 10.19 -10.79
CA TYR A 397 -22.16 10.79 -10.48
C TYR A 397 -23.37 10.06 -11.07
N ASP A 398 -23.13 9.14 -12.01
CA ASP A 398 -24.16 8.42 -12.77
C ASP A 398 -24.42 7.00 -12.24
N GLU A 399 -23.87 6.63 -11.08
CA GLU A 399 -24.04 5.30 -10.47
C GLU A 399 -24.87 5.37 -9.18
N GLU A 400 -25.76 4.39 -8.98
CA GLU A 400 -26.58 4.26 -7.78
C GLU A 400 -25.86 3.37 -6.75
N PHE A 401 -25.71 3.85 -5.52
CA PHE A 401 -25.01 3.16 -4.44
C PHE A 401 -25.97 2.83 -3.30
N THR A 402 -25.64 1.79 -2.53
CA THR A 402 -26.36 1.39 -1.32
C THR A 402 -25.38 1.32 -0.15
N ILE A 403 -25.51 2.22 0.83
CA ILE A 403 -24.73 2.22 2.06
C ILE A 403 -25.53 1.53 3.16
N THR A 404 -24.89 0.59 3.86
CA THR A 404 -25.49 -0.24 4.90
C THR A 404 -24.60 -0.18 6.14
N ILE A 405 -25.11 0.28 7.28
CA ILE A 405 -24.40 0.24 8.58
C ILE A 405 -25.01 -0.87 9.42
N ILE A 406 -24.20 -1.82 9.88
CA ILE A 406 -24.62 -3.06 10.55
C ILE A 406 -23.92 -3.15 11.90
N ASP A 407 -24.66 -3.42 12.96
CA ASP A 407 -24.11 -3.91 14.22
C ASP A 407 -23.82 -5.41 14.08
N VAL A 408 -22.53 -5.79 14.09
CA VAL A 408 -22.11 -7.19 13.95
C VAL A 408 -22.29 -7.96 15.26
N GLY A 409 -22.31 -7.27 16.41
CA GLY A 409 -22.53 -7.91 17.71
C GLY A 409 -23.96 -8.44 17.86
N PHE A 410 -24.94 -7.74 17.29
CA PHE A 410 -26.36 -8.10 17.37
C PHE A 410 -26.98 -8.56 16.05
N GLY A 411 -26.24 -8.51 14.94
CA GLY A 411 -26.78 -8.81 13.61
C GLY A 411 -27.93 -7.87 13.24
N SER A 412 -27.86 -6.59 13.64
CA SER A 412 -28.90 -5.60 13.36
C SER A 412 -28.45 -4.61 12.30
N LEU A 413 -29.32 -4.35 11.34
CA LEU A 413 -29.12 -3.26 10.39
C LEU A 413 -29.47 -1.94 11.08
N ASN A 414 -28.47 -1.08 11.28
CA ASN A 414 -28.66 0.21 11.93
C ASN A 414 -28.93 1.33 10.95
N TYR A 415 -28.53 1.23 9.67
CA TYR A 415 -28.76 2.30 8.71
C TYR A 415 -28.72 1.77 7.27
N LEU A 416 -29.66 2.20 6.42
CA LEU A 416 -29.67 1.83 5.01
C LEU A 416 -30.06 3.01 4.13
N VAL A 417 -29.17 3.38 3.22
CA VAL A 417 -29.36 4.45 2.25
C VAL A 417 -29.07 3.91 0.86
N THR A 418 -29.96 4.15 -0.09
CA THR A 418 -29.75 3.84 -1.51
C THR A 418 -29.94 5.09 -2.34
N GLY A 419 -29.22 5.27 -3.44
CA GLY A 419 -29.51 6.33 -4.39
C GLY A 419 -28.27 6.84 -5.11
N PHE A 420 -28.49 7.84 -5.96
CA PHE A 420 -27.40 8.58 -6.59
C PHE A 420 -26.76 9.51 -5.56
N PRO A 421 -25.47 9.84 -5.71
CA PRO A 421 -24.78 10.77 -4.82
C PRO A 421 -25.51 12.11 -4.59
N GLN A 422 -26.26 12.58 -5.61
CA GLN A 422 -27.01 13.84 -5.57
C GLN A 422 -28.43 13.71 -4.99
N ASN A 423 -28.96 12.49 -4.86
CA ASN A 423 -30.32 12.25 -4.38
C ASN A 423 -30.44 10.91 -3.62
N PRO A 424 -29.81 10.80 -2.44
CA PRO A 424 -29.90 9.60 -1.63
C PRO A 424 -31.31 9.43 -1.04
N LYS A 425 -31.82 8.21 -1.11
CA LYS A 425 -33.06 7.76 -0.49
C LYS A 425 -32.74 6.88 0.72
N VAL A 426 -33.06 7.37 1.91
CA VAL A 426 -32.96 6.58 3.14
C VAL A 426 -34.07 5.54 3.15
N LEU A 427 -33.71 4.26 3.26
CA LEU A 427 -34.65 3.13 3.34
C LEU A 427 -34.84 2.62 4.76
N HIS A 428 -33.85 2.83 5.63
CA HIS A 428 -33.93 2.54 7.06
C HIS A 428 -33.17 3.64 7.81
N GLU A 429 -33.89 4.37 8.68
CA GLU A 429 -33.30 5.42 9.51
C GLU A 429 -32.50 4.83 10.67
N TYR A 430 -31.57 5.62 11.20
CA TYR A 430 -30.70 5.19 12.29
C TYR A 430 -31.49 4.99 13.58
N GLU A 431 -31.68 3.73 13.97
CA GLU A 431 -32.20 3.36 15.29
C GLU A 431 -31.02 3.08 16.21
N PRO A 432 -30.73 3.94 17.20
CA PRO A 432 -29.71 3.62 18.20
C PRO A 432 -30.15 2.37 18.97
N SER A 433 -29.25 1.39 19.08
CA SER A 433 -29.50 0.18 19.87
C SER A 433 -29.89 0.55 21.30
N GLU A 434 -31.11 0.23 21.73
CA GLU A 434 -31.58 0.46 23.10
C GLU A 434 -30.90 -0.45 24.15
N ASN A 435 -30.14 -1.45 23.70
CA ASN A 435 -29.47 -2.42 24.55
C ASN A 435 -27.95 -2.23 24.53
N PHE A 436 -27.47 -1.11 25.06
CA PHE A 436 -26.06 -0.94 25.38
C PHE A 436 -25.71 -1.78 26.62
N ARG A 437 -25.22 -3.00 26.41
CA ARG A 437 -24.33 -3.64 27.39
C ARG A 437 -22.93 -3.05 27.21
N PRO A 438 -22.11 -2.93 28.28
CA PRO A 438 -20.76 -2.35 28.23
C PRO A 438 -19.72 -3.22 27.49
N GLU A 439 -20.17 -4.18 26.68
CA GLU A 439 -19.32 -5.00 25.83
C GLU A 439 -19.32 -4.38 24.43
N ALA A 440 -18.14 -3.96 23.99
CA ALA A 440 -17.95 -3.28 22.73
C ALA A 440 -18.38 -4.13 21.53
N ASN A 441 -19.38 -3.67 20.78
CA ASN A 441 -19.89 -4.38 19.61
C ASN A 441 -19.36 -3.76 18.31
N PRO A 442 -18.71 -4.55 17.44
CA PRO A 442 -18.20 -4.05 16.17
C PRO A 442 -19.35 -3.65 15.24
N MET A 443 -19.36 -2.40 14.74
CA MET A 443 -20.25 -2.00 13.64
C MET A 443 -19.51 -1.94 12.30
N VAL A 444 -20.07 -2.56 11.26
CA VAL A 444 -19.55 -2.62 9.89
C VAL A 444 -20.35 -1.69 8.99
N VAL A 445 -19.67 -0.93 8.11
CA VAL A 445 -20.31 -0.09 7.09
C VAL A 445 -20.00 -0.66 5.72
N ALA A 446 -20.97 -1.26 5.04
CA ALA A 446 -20.79 -1.79 3.69
C ALA A 446 -21.37 -0.84 2.64
N VAL A 447 -20.73 -0.72 1.48
CA VAL A 447 -21.23 0.10 0.36
C VAL A 447 -21.33 -0.75 -0.90
N PHE A 448 -22.53 -0.95 -1.40
CA PHE A 448 -22.77 -1.77 -2.57
C PHE A 448 -23.04 -0.89 -3.79
N ARG A 449 -22.48 -1.26 -4.93
CA ARG A 449 -22.99 -0.75 -6.21
C ARG A 449 -24.30 -1.47 -6.51
N LYS A 450 -25.34 -0.69 -6.82
CA LYS A 450 -26.67 -1.24 -7.04
C LYS A 450 -26.82 -1.70 -8.49
N SER A 451 -27.12 -2.99 -8.69
CA SER A 451 -27.33 -3.61 -10.01
C SER A 451 -28.81 -3.65 -10.43
N LYS A 452 -29.74 -3.59 -9.46
CA LYS A 452 -31.20 -3.60 -9.67
C LYS A 452 -31.87 -2.32 -9.18
N PRO A 453 -32.91 -1.81 -9.85
CA PRO A 453 -33.59 -0.56 -9.47
C PRO A 453 -34.33 -0.62 -8.12
N THR A 454 -34.68 -1.81 -7.64
CA THR A 454 -35.46 -2.01 -6.41
C THR A 454 -34.77 -2.96 -5.44
N LEU A 455 -34.53 -2.48 -4.21
CA LEU A 455 -34.00 -3.28 -3.12
C LEU A 455 -35.15 -3.99 -2.40
N LYS A 456 -34.97 -5.29 -2.14
CA LYS A 456 -35.83 -6.08 -1.25
C LYS A 456 -35.23 -6.03 0.15
N PHE A 457 -35.95 -5.41 1.07
CA PHE A 457 -35.62 -5.35 2.49
C PHE A 457 -36.81 -5.91 3.28
N THR A 458 -36.57 -6.92 4.11
CA THR A 458 -37.64 -7.64 4.80
C THR A 458 -37.65 -7.43 6.32
N ARG A 459 -36.50 -7.35 7.01
CA ARG A 459 -36.39 -7.06 8.46
C ARG A 459 -35.02 -6.48 8.85
N ALA A 460 -34.99 -5.61 9.87
CA ALA A 460 -33.79 -5.02 10.46
C ALA A 460 -33.11 -5.89 11.52
N LYS A 461 -33.88 -6.77 12.19
CA LYS A 461 -33.42 -7.73 13.20
C LYS A 461 -33.04 -9.05 12.52
N ASP A 462 -31.93 -9.67 12.95
CA ASP A 462 -31.33 -10.87 12.34
C ASP A 462 -30.90 -10.65 10.87
N PHE A 463 -30.31 -9.48 10.59
CA PHE A 463 -29.84 -9.09 9.27
C PHE A 463 -28.65 -9.95 8.84
N ASP A 464 -28.88 -10.79 7.84
CA ASP A 464 -27.85 -11.60 7.17
C ASP A 464 -27.37 -10.86 5.91
N ILE A 465 -26.17 -10.30 5.97
CA ILE A 465 -25.54 -9.59 4.85
C ILE A 465 -25.34 -10.47 3.62
N SER A 466 -25.00 -11.75 3.81
CA SER A 466 -24.79 -12.69 2.69
C SER A 466 -26.11 -12.97 1.99
N LYS A 467 -27.20 -13.17 2.74
CA LYS A 467 -28.55 -13.32 2.18
C LYS A 467 -29.04 -12.05 1.50
N PHE A 468 -28.83 -10.88 2.12
CA PHE A 468 -29.22 -9.59 1.56
C PHE A 468 -28.51 -9.32 0.22
N MET A 469 -27.22 -9.61 0.13
CA MET A 469 -26.46 -9.48 -1.11
C MET A 469 -26.95 -10.43 -2.21
N LEU A 470 -27.25 -11.68 -1.85
CA LEU A 470 -27.73 -12.69 -2.78
C LEU A 470 -29.12 -12.33 -3.32
N GLU A 471 -30.04 -11.91 -2.46
CA GLU A 471 -31.41 -11.52 -2.83
C GLU A 471 -31.48 -10.27 -3.69
N ASN A 472 -30.50 -9.36 -3.53
CA ASN A 472 -30.43 -8.09 -4.24
C ASN A 472 -29.43 -8.09 -5.41
N GLU A 473 -28.82 -9.25 -5.75
CA GLU A 473 -27.80 -9.41 -6.80
C GLU A 473 -26.70 -8.33 -6.70
N LEU A 474 -26.27 -8.03 -5.48
CA LEU A 474 -25.18 -7.11 -5.19
C LEU A 474 -23.85 -7.83 -5.46
N ALA A 475 -23.57 -8.08 -6.74
CA ALA A 475 -22.44 -8.90 -7.20
C ALA A 475 -21.10 -8.15 -7.25
N ASP A 476 -21.13 -6.81 -7.28
CA ASP A 476 -19.94 -5.94 -7.40
C ASP A 476 -19.89 -4.95 -6.21
N GLY A 477 -19.86 -5.48 -4.99
CA GLY A 477 -19.91 -4.72 -3.74
C GLY A 477 -18.55 -4.17 -3.29
N TRP A 478 -18.53 -2.95 -2.75
CA TRP A 478 -17.38 -2.39 -2.04
C TRP A 478 -17.56 -2.72 -0.56
N PHE A 479 -16.91 -3.77 -0.09
CA PHE A 479 -16.96 -4.12 1.33
C PHE A 479 -16.03 -3.23 2.12
N PHE A 480 -16.57 -2.44 3.04
CA PHE A 480 -15.80 -1.81 4.09
C PHE A 480 -16.19 -2.42 5.43
N ALA A 481 -15.21 -2.65 6.29
CA ALA A 481 -15.43 -2.93 7.69
C ALA A 481 -14.88 -1.73 8.44
N LEU A 482 -15.76 -0.83 8.87
CA LEU A 482 -15.42 0.04 10.00
C LEU A 482 -15.46 -0.81 11.27
N TYR A 483 -14.69 -0.41 12.26
CA TYR A 483 -14.74 -1.00 13.60
C TYR A 483 -15.20 0.11 14.53
N PHE A 484 -16.34 -0.10 15.16
CA PHE A 484 -16.74 0.70 16.32
C PHE A 484 -16.56 -0.21 17.54
N VAL A 485 -15.74 0.23 18.49
CA VAL A 485 -15.71 -0.35 19.83
C VAL A 485 -16.41 0.71 20.67
N LEU A 486 -17.72 0.55 20.88
CA LEU A 486 -18.50 1.45 21.72
C LEU A 486 -18.30 1.13 23.20
#